data_AF-A0A7Y1TMX4-F1
#
_entry.id   AF-A0A7Y1TMX4-F1
#
_cell.length_a   1.000
_cell.length_b   1.000
_cell.length_c   1.000
_cell.angle_alpha   90.00
_cell.angle_beta   90.00
_cell.angle_gamma   90.00
#
_symmetry.space_group_name_H-M   'P 1'
#
loop_
_entity.id
_entity.type
_entity.pdbx_description
1 polymer ?
#
loop_
_entity_poly.entity_id
_entity_poly.type
_entity_poly.pdbx_seq_one_letter_code
_entity_poly.pdbx_strand_id
1 'polypeptide(L)' 'SYMSPGAVTEILHFFIAEYDNTMKKSEGGGAADEQEEIEVLEIPIDKAMDMIQTGEIKDAKTIMLLQHVKLHKIL' A
#
# COMPACT_ATOMS: atom_id res chain seq x y z
N SER A 1 -10.36 9.35 4.01
CA SER A 1 -10.88 8.54 5.12
C SER A 1 -10.38 9.11 6.42
N TYR A 2 -11.24 9.12 7.44
CA TYR A 2 -10.84 9.36 8.81
C TYR A 2 -10.52 8.00 9.44
N MET A 3 -9.23 7.68 9.61
CA MET A 3 -8.81 6.34 10.02
C MET A 3 -9.09 6.04 11.50
N SER A 4 -9.04 7.06 12.35
CA SER A 4 -9.37 6.95 13.77
C SER A 4 -10.04 8.26 14.26
N PRO A 5 -11.27 8.56 13.81
CA PRO A 5 -11.92 9.87 13.98
C PRO A 5 -12.16 10.27 15.44
N GLY A 6 -12.18 9.30 16.36
CA GLY A 6 -12.32 9.55 17.80
C GLY A 6 -11.01 9.94 18.50
N ALA A 7 -9.85 9.80 17.84
CA ALA A 7 -8.54 10.01 18.48
C ALA A 7 -7.61 10.94 17.70
N VAL A 8 -7.70 10.96 16.37
CA VAL A 8 -6.83 11.78 15.51
C VAL A 8 -7.67 12.56 14.49
N THR A 9 -7.17 13.73 14.11
CA THR A 9 -7.79 14.61 13.10
C THR A 9 -7.32 14.31 11.68
N GLU A 10 -6.37 13.39 11.51
CA GLU A 10 -5.75 13.06 10.23
C GLU A 10 -6.79 12.58 9.20
N ILE A 11 -6.63 13.08 7.97
CA ILE A 11 -7.43 12.70 6.80
C ILE A 11 -6.49 12.10 5.76
N LEU A 12 -6.75 10.85 5.41
CA LEU A 12 -6.03 10.18 4.32
C LEU A 12 -6.80 10.25 3.01
N HIS A 13 -6.10 10.59 1.93
CA HIS A 13 -6.62 10.52 0.57
C HIS A 13 -6.01 9.29 -0.12
N PHE A 14 -6.86 8.44 -0.68
CA PHE A 14 -6.46 7.17 -1.28
C PHE A 14 -6.29 7.30 -2.79
N PHE A 15 -5.25 6.66 -3.32
CA PHE A 15 -4.93 6.63 -4.75
C PHE A 15 -4.49 5.23 -5.15
N ILE A 16 -4.72 4.89 -6.42
CA ILE A 16 -4.17 3.73 -7.11
C ILE A 16 -3.60 4.19 -8.46
N ALA A 17 -2.57 3.51 -8.95
CA ALA A 17 -1.95 3.80 -10.23
C ALA A 17 -1.42 2.51 -10.86
N GLU A 18 -1.46 2.45 -12.18
CA GLU A 18 -0.75 1.44 -12.95
C GLU A 18 0.73 1.82 -13.05
N TYR A 19 1.60 0.82 -13.05
CA TYR A 19 3.03 1.00 -13.33
C TYR A 19 3.54 -0.18 -14.16
N ASP A 20 4.66 0.04 -14.83
CA ASP A 20 5.43 -1.02 -15.49
C ASP A 20 6.93 -0.83 -15.24
N ASN A 21 7.72 -1.82 -15.67
CA ASN A 21 9.17 -1.85 -15.47
C ASN A 21 9.91 -0.68 -16.13
N THR A 22 9.35 -0.06 -17.17
CA THR A 22 9.95 1.09 -17.86
C THR A 22 9.82 2.38 -17.05
N MET A 23 8.91 2.42 -16.08
CA MET A 23 8.70 3.57 -15.20
C MET A 23 9.65 3.59 -13.99
N LYS A 24 10.40 2.51 -13.73
CA LYS A 24 11.35 2.41 -12.60
C LYS A 24 12.57 3.30 -12.85
N LYS A 25 12.78 4.30 -11.98
CA LYS A 25 13.91 5.27 -12.07
C LYS A 25 15.09 4.94 -11.15
N SER A 26 14.85 4.21 -10.07
CA SER A 26 15.83 3.76 -9.09
C SER A 26 15.31 2.50 -8.39
N GLU A 27 16.06 1.94 -7.45
CA GLU A 27 15.59 0.81 -6.63
C GLU A 27 14.38 1.15 -5.73
N GLY A 28 14.03 2.43 -5.60
CA GLY A 28 12.99 2.90 -4.69
C GLY A 28 13.51 3.03 -3.25
N GLY A 29 12.62 3.01 -2.27
CA GLY A 29 13.00 3.03 -0.85
C GLY A 29 13.15 4.42 -0.20
N GLY A 30 12.54 5.45 -0.77
CA GLY A 30 12.60 6.83 -0.23
C GLY A 30 13.79 7.64 -0.75
N ALA A 31 13.92 8.88 -0.28
CA ALA A 31 15.06 9.74 -0.64
C ALA A 31 16.24 9.54 0.33
N ALA A 32 17.48 9.63 -0.17
CA ALA A 32 18.66 9.36 0.65
C ALA A 32 18.90 10.36 1.80
N ASP A 33 18.27 11.54 1.72
CA ASP A 33 18.27 12.56 2.77
C ASP A 33 17.14 12.38 3.79
N GLU A 34 16.15 11.55 3.47
CA GLU A 34 15.16 11.07 4.42
C GLU A 34 15.80 9.95 5.25
N GLN A 35 15.77 10.06 6.57
CA GLN A 35 16.34 9.05 7.49
C GLN A 35 15.38 7.86 7.64
N GLU A 36 14.89 7.35 6.51
CA GLU A 36 13.91 6.28 6.42
C GLU A 36 14.57 5.02 5.87
N GLU A 37 14.19 3.87 6.43
CA GLU A 37 14.64 2.56 5.98
C GLU A 37 13.45 1.84 5.35
N ILE A 38 13.24 2.04 4.04
CA ILE A 38 12.09 1.50 3.31
C ILE A 38 12.52 0.38 2.36
N GLU A 39 11.92 -0.79 2.55
CA GLU A 39 12.03 -1.92 1.63
C GLU A 39 10.88 -1.91 0.61
N VAL A 40 11.21 -2.07 -0.68
CA VAL A 40 10.22 -2.18 -1.75
C VAL A 40 9.88 -3.65 -1.98
N LEU A 41 8.58 -4.00 -1.90
CA LEU A 41 8.08 -5.35 -2.11
C LEU A 41 7.16 -5.40 -3.34
N GLU A 42 7.54 -6.18 -4.35
CA GLU A 42 6.70 -6.51 -5.50
C GLU A 42 6.12 -7.93 -5.32
N ILE A 43 4.79 -8.01 -5.14
CA ILE A 43 4.12 -9.25 -4.73
C ILE A 43 2.82 -9.41 -5.55
N PRO A 44 2.47 -10.63 -6.00
CA PRO A 44 1.19 -10.89 -6.64
C PRO A 44 0.00 -10.52 -5.74
N ILE A 45 -1.06 -9.95 -6.33
CA ILE A 45 -2.24 -9.47 -5.58
C ILE A 45 -2.87 -10.56 -4.71
N ASP A 46 -2.96 -11.79 -5.20
CA ASP A 46 -3.54 -12.91 -4.44
C ASP A 46 -2.71 -13.24 -3.20
N LYS A 47 -1.37 -13.24 -3.32
CA LYS A 47 -0.48 -13.44 -2.18
C LYS A 47 -0.60 -12.29 -1.17
N ALA A 48 -0.72 -11.05 -1.62
CA ALA A 48 -0.94 -9.91 -0.72
C ALA A 48 -2.29 -10.04 0.02
N MET A 49 -3.33 -10.57 -0.63
CA MET A 49 -4.61 -10.86 0.03
C MET A 49 -4.49 -11.98 1.07
N ASP A 50 -3.71 -13.03 0.79
CA ASP A 50 -3.41 -14.09 1.76
C ASP A 50 -2.67 -13.54 2.98
N MET A 51 -1.71 -12.62 2.76
CA MET A 51 -0.97 -11.95 3.84
C MET A 51 -1.88 -11.12 4.77
N ILE A 52 -3.04 -10.65 4.31
CA ILE A 52 -4.05 -10.03 5.18
C ILE A 52 -4.68 -11.10 6.09
N GLN A 53 -4.99 -12.28 5.55
CA GLN A 53 -5.62 -13.38 6.30
C GLN A 53 -4.68 -13.99 7.35
N THR A 54 -3.40 -14.16 7.01
CA THR A 54 -2.36 -14.64 7.94
C THR A 54 -1.97 -13.58 8.98
N GLY A 55 -2.32 -12.32 8.72
CA GLY A 55 -1.96 -11.17 9.55
C GLY A 55 -0.53 -10.71 9.33
N GLU A 56 0.13 -11.05 8.24
CA GLU A 56 1.39 -10.41 7.86
C GLU A 56 1.17 -8.93 7.49
N ILE A 57 0.04 -8.62 6.84
CA ILE A 57 -0.43 -7.25 6.60
C ILE A 57 -1.54 -6.92 7.61
N LYS A 58 -1.28 -5.95 8.49
CA LYS A 58 -2.24 -5.47 9.52
C LYS A 58 -2.54 -3.97 9.45
N ASP A 59 -2.00 -3.28 8.45
CA ASP A 59 -2.16 -1.84 8.30
C ASP A 59 -3.45 -1.50 7.54
N ALA A 60 -4.28 -0.62 8.12
CA ALA A 60 -5.64 -0.39 7.64
C ALA A 60 -5.68 0.24 6.24
N LYS A 61 -4.84 1.25 5.97
CA LYS A 61 -4.79 1.90 4.64
C LYS A 61 -4.33 0.93 3.54
N THR A 62 -3.39 0.04 3.87
CA THR A 62 -2.93 -1.03 2.97
C THR A 62 -4.04 -2.05 2.71
N ILE A 63 -4.70 -2.57 3.76
CA ILE A 63 -5.81 -3.53 3.63
C ILE A 63 -6.94 -2.95 2.77
N MET A 64 -7.32 -1.69 3.00
CA MET A 64 -8.40 -1.02 2.26
C MET A 64 -8.08 -0.90 0.77
N LEU A 65 -6.84 -0.54 0.40
CA LEU A 65 -6.43 -0.40 -1.00
C LEU A 65 -6.36 -1.75 -1.72
N LEU A 66 -5.83 -2.80 -1.08
CA LEU A 66 -5.79 -4.16 -1.66
C LEU A 66 -7.21 -4.71 -1.86
N GLN A 67 -8.09 -4.54 -0.87
CA GLN A 67 -9.49 -4.93 -0.99
C GLN A 67 -10.21 -4.13 -2.08
N HIS A 68 -9.93 -2.83 -2.22
CA HIS A 68 -10.51 -2.00 -3.28
C HIS A 68 -10.17 -2.56 -4.68
N VAL A 69 -8.90 -2.90 -4.92
CA VAL A 69 -8.43 -3.50 -6.18
C VAL A 69 -9.22 -4.78 -6.51
N LYS A 70 -9.36 -5.68 -5.52
CA LYS A 70 -10.09 -6.95 -5.73
C LYS A 70 -11.59 -6.79 -5.91
N LEU A 71 -12.22 -5.93 -5.10
CA LEU A 71 -13.67 -5.70 -5.17
C LEU A 71 -14.09 -5.11 -6.52
N HIS A 72 -13.26 -4.25 -7.10
CA HIS A 72 -13.53 -3.61 -8.39
C HIS A 72 -13.00 -4.41 -9.58
N LYS A 73 -12.40 -5.59 -9.34
CA LYS A 73 -11.81 -6.46 -10.38
C LYS A 73 -10.83 -5.72 -11.29
N ILE A 74 -10.04 -4.83 -10.68
CA ILE A 74 -8.95 -4.15 -11.39
C ILE A 74 -7.85 -5.16 -11.70
N LEU A 75 -7.61 -6.11 -10.78
CA LEU A 75 -6.72 -7.28 -10.90
C LEU A 75 -7.40 -8.54 -10.34
#